data_AF-A0A0A0KU57-F1
#
_entry.id   AF-A0A0A0KU57-F1
#
_cell.length_a   1.000
_cell.length_b   1.000
_cell.length_c   1.000
_cell.angle_alpha   90.00
_cell.angle_beta   90.00
_cell.angle_gamma   90.00
#
_symmetry.space_group_name_H-M   'P 1'
#
loop_
_entity.id
_entity.type
_entity.pdbx_description
1 polymer ?
#
loop_
_entity_poly.entity_id
_entity_poly.type
_entity_poly.pdbx_seq_one_letter_code
_entity_poly.pdbx_strand_id
1 'polypeptide(L)'
;MSTVVGSLSTKDNVKFNPQVREEKLGTTIKDREEEKIIEEDEENKLKGEREIMDLGPLFSLKEQLEKDKDDESLRKWKEQLLGSVDLSAIGESKEAEVKILSLTIQCPGRQDLVLPLPFTKTSKTSSCLFALKEGSRYRLLFSFVVAGNIVSGLKYTNTVWKTGVRVDYSKKMLGTFSPQKEPYVYEMEEETTPSGMFARGSYSARTKFVDDDGKCYLDVSYHFEIQKKWPTTPSTSS
;
A
#
# COMPACT_ATOMS: atom_id res chain seq x y z
N MET A 1 -6.55 -12.14 -21.26
CA MET A 1 -7.48 -12.36 -20.14
C MET A 1 -6.61 -12.64 -18.93
N SER A 2 -6.53 -11.69 -17.99
CA SER A 2 -5.61 -11.79 -16.85
C SER A 2 -6.26 -12.64 -15.75
N THR A 3 -5.63 -13.75 -15.39
CA THR A 3 -6.11 -14.67 -14.37
C THR A 3 -5.67 -14.15 -13.00
N VAL A 4 -6.62 -13.61 -12.24
CA VAL A 4 -6.37 -13.18 -10.86
C VAL A 4 -6.42 -14.42 -9.96
N VAL A 5 -5.27 -14.84 -9.45
CA VAL A 5 -5.18 -15.88 -8.40
C VAL A 5 -5.55 -15.23 -7.07
N GLY A 6 -6.46 -15.85 -6.31
CA GLY A 6 -7.08 -15.29 -5.11
C GLY A 6 -6.06 -14.78 -4.07
N SER A 7 -6.27 -13.56 -3.60
CA SER A 7 -5.45 -12.93 -2.55
C SER A 7 -5.94 -13.36 -1.17
N LEU A 8 -5.00 -13.71 -0.28
CA LEU A 8 -5.26 -13.84 1.15
C LEU A 8 -5.08 -12.46 1.79
N SER A 9 -6.14 -11.93 2.41
CA SER A 9 -6.15 -10.63 3.10
C SER A 9 -6.27 -10.88 4.60
N THR A 10 -5.33 -10.36 5.39
CA THR A 10 -5.41 -10.40 6.86
C THR A 10 -5.72 -8.99 7.35
N LYS A 11 -6.86 -8.81 8.01
CA LYS A 11 -7.27 -7.56 8.65
C LYS A 11 -7.47 -7.81 10.14
N ASP A 12 -6.63 -7.21 10.97
CA ASP A 12 -6.80 -7.23 12.43
C ASP A 12 -7.48 -5.94 12.88
N ASN A 13 -8.81 -6.00 13.03
CA ASN A 13 -9.59 -4.89 13.58
C ASN A 13 -9.47 -4.89 15.12
N VAL A 14 -8.71 -3.95 15.67
CA VAL A 14 -8.67 -3.72 17.13
C VAL A 14 -9.97 -3.04 17.55
N LYS A 15 -10.85 -3.75 18.27
CA LYS A 15 -12.11 -3.19 18.79
C LYS A 15 -11.81 -2.10 19.85
N PHE A 16 -12.14 -0.86 19.53
CA PHE A 16 -12.12 0.25 20.49
C PHE A 16 -13.18 0.04 21.59
N ASN A 17 -12.76 -0.15 22.84
CA ASN A 17 -13.64 -0.25 24.01
C ASN A 17 -13.80 1.14 24.67
N PRO A 18 -14.99 1.76 24.66
CA PRO A 18 -15.16 3.18 25.00
C PRO A 18 -15.23 3.49 26.51
N GLN A 19 -14.69 2.65 27.41
CA GLN A 19 -14.83 2.83 28.87
C GLN A 19 -13.58 3.32 29.61
N VAL A 20 -12.58 3.90 28.95
CA VAL A 20 -11.44 4.49 29.66
C VAL A 20 -11.75 5.94 30.00
N ARG A 21 -12.03 6.17 31.29
CA ARG A 21 -12.20 7.49 31.92
C ARG A 21 -10.93 8.32 31.76
N GLU A 22 -11.12 9.61 31.52
CA GLU A 22 -10.07 10.62 31.46
C GLU A 22 -9.23 10.65 32.74
N GLU A 23 -7.95 10.29 32.66
CA GLU A 23 -6.92 10.84 33.54
C GLU A 23 -5.65 11.19 32.75
N LYS A 24 -5.46 12.50 32.60
CA LYS A 24 -4.23 13.30 32.49
C LYS A 24 -3.06 12.83 31.59
N LEU A 25 -2.81 13.74 30.64
CA LEU A 25 -1.57 14.05 29.92
C LEU A 25 -0.27 13.68 30.67
N GLY A 26 0.36 12.62 30.18
CA GLY A 26 1.77 12.30 30.39
C GLY A 26 2.18 11.34 29.28
N THR A 27 2.72 11.86 28.18
CA THR A 27 3.29 11.05 27.09
C THR A 27 4.42 10.21 27.68
N THR A 28 4.12 8.97 28.03
CA THR A 28 5.04 8.10 28.74
C THR A 28 5.73 7.21 27.73
N ILE A 29 7.04 7.06 27.90
CA ILE A 29 7.95 6.23 27.09
C ILE A 29 7.39 4.81 26.83
N LYS A 30 6.54 4.32 27.72
CA LYS A 30 5.82 3.03 27.62
C LYS A 30 4.95 2.87 26.36
N ASP A 31 4.19 3.89 25.95
CA ASP A 31 3.28 3.74 24.81
C ASP A 31 4.06 3.57 23.50
N ARG A 32 5.21 4.25 23.39
CA ARG A 32 6.13 4.14 22.26
C ARG A 32 6.91 2.82 22.25
N GLU A 33 7.19 2.26 23.42
CA GLU A 33 7.79 0.93 23.57
C GLU A 33 6.79 -0.16 23.18
N GLU A 34 5.53 -0.07 23.62
CA GLU A 34 4.47 -1.02 23.22
C GLU A 34 4.20 -0.97 21.71
N GLU A 35 4.18 0.21 21.08
CA GLU A 35 4.05 0.32 19.62
C GLU A 35 5.23 -0.31 18.87
N LYS A 36 6.46 -0.09 19.33
CA LYS A 36 7.65 -0.76 18.78
C LYS A 36 7.59 -2.27 18.95
N ILE A 37 7.18 -2.74 20.13
CA ILE A 37 7.09 -4.18 20.43
C ILE A 37 6.08 -4.84 19.49
N ILE A 38 4.96 -4.19 19.20
CA ILE A 38 3.94 -4.76 18.31
C ILE A 38 4.40 -4.73 16.83
N GLU A 39 5.08 -3.67 16.37
CA GLU A 39 5.68 -3.66 15.02
C GLU A 39 6.79 -4.71 14.89
N GLU A 40 7.63 -4.86 15.92
CA GLU A 40 8.71 -5.85 15.98
C GLU A 40 8.17 -7.29 16.08
N ASP A 41 7.10 -7.53 16.83
CA ASP A 41 6.47 -8.85 16.97
C ASP A 41 5.80 -9.30 15.66
N GLU A 42 5.09 -8.41 14.96
CA GLU A 42 4.55 -8.72 13.63
C GLU A 42 5.67 -8.89 12.59
N GLU A 43 6.72 -8.07 12.63
CA GLU A 43 7.87 -8.23 11.74
C GLU A 43 8.64 -9.52 12.02
N ASN A 44 8.74 -9.96 13.28
CA ASN A 44 9.36 -11.22 13.70
C ASN A 44 8.50 -12.43 13.32
N LYS A 45 7.17 -12.37 13.50
CA LYS A 45 6.25 -13.40 13.02
C LYS A 45 6.36 -13.56 11.50
N LEU A 46 6.52 -12.45 10.77
CA LEU A 46 6.77 -12.43 9.32
C LEU A 46 8.18 -12.88 8.92
N LYS A 47 9.19 -12.74 9.77
CA LYS A 47 10.49 -13.38 9.55
C LYS A 47 10.36 -14.90 9.68
N GLY A 48 9.63 -15.37 10.71
CA GLY A 48 9.33 -16.80 10.88
C GLY A 48 8.56 -17.41 9.70
N GLU A 49 7.61 -16.69 9.11
CA GLU A 49 6.92 -17.15 7.88
C GLU A 49 7.81 -17.08 6.63
N ARG A 50 8.69 -16.06 6.52
CA ARG A 50 9.68 -15.95 5.43
C ARG A 50 10.72 -17.06 5.47
N GLU A 51 11.11 -17.52 6.66
CA GLU A 51 12.04 -18.66 6.83
C GLU A 51 11.46 -19.99 6.33
N ILE A 52 10.14 -20.09 6.12
CA ILE A 52 9.48 -21.33 5.68
C ILE A 52 9.35 -21.44 4.15
N MET A 53 9.51 -20.34 3.40
CA MET A 53 9.30 -20.32 1.94
C MET A 53 10.60 -19.98 1.20
N ASP A 54 11.34 -21.01 0.78
CA ASP A 54 12.50 -20.87 -0.09
C ASP A 54 12.05 -20.46 -1.50
N LEU A 55 12.27 -19.20 -1.87
CA LEU A 55 11.89 -18.63 -3.17
C LEU A 55 12.83 -19.05 -4.32
N GLY A 56 13.90 -19.78 -4.00
CA GLY A 56 14.91 -20.18 -4.96
C GLY A 56 15.78 -19.00 -5.46
N PRO A 57 16.69 -19.26 -6.41
CA PRO A 57 17.61 -18.24 -6.88
C PRO A 57 16.92 -17.20 -7.77
N LEU A 58 17.30 -15.93 -7.60
CA LEU A 58 16.87 -14.81 -8.45
C LEU A 58 17.41 -14.94 -9.88
N PHE A 59 16.49 -14.88 -10.85
CA PHE A 59 16.78 -14.83 -12.28
C PHE A 59 16.31 -13.50 -12.87
N SER A 60 17.06 -12.99 -13.86
CA SER A 60 16.54 -11.89 -14.67
C SER A 60 15.50 -12.39 -15.67
N LEU A 61 14.52 -11.54 -16.00
CA LEU A 61 13.52 -11.87 -17.01
C LEU A 61 14.17 -12.25 -18.35
N LYS A 62 15.28 -11.60 -18.71
CA LYS A 62 16.07 -11.92 -19.92
C LYS A 62 16.68 -13.33 -19.86
N GLU A 63 17.33 -13.69 -18.74
CA GLU A 63 17.88 -15.04 -18.54
C GLU A 63 16.78 -16.11 -18.67
N GLN A 64 15.60 -15.84 -18.11
CA GLN A 64 14.49 -16.76 -18.15
C GLN A 64 13.94 -16.92 -19.58
N LEU A 65 13.86 -15.84 -20.35
CA LEU A 65 13.41 -15.89 -21.75
C LEU A 65 14.42 -16.63 -22.65
N GLU A 66 15.72 -16.42 -22.45
CA GLU A 66 16.77 -17.07 -23.24
C GLU A 66 16.82 -18.59 -23.02
N LYS A 67 16.62 -19.05 -21.77
CA LYS A 67 16.62 -20.48 -21.43
C LYS A 67 15.53 -21.28 -22.16
N ASP A 68 14.38 -20.65 -22.39
CA ASP A 68 13.19 -21.31 -22.94
C ASP A 68 12.94 -20.94 -24.41
N LYS A 69 13.94 -20.37 -25.09
CA LYS A 69 13.81 -19.91 -26.49
C LYS A 69 13.48 -21.03 -27.48
N ASP A 70 13.97 -22.23 -27.20
CA ASP A 70 13.84 -23.41 -28.05
C ASP A 70 12.54 -24.20 -27.74
N ASP A 71 11.80 -23.81 -26.71
CA ASP A 71 10.52 -24.40 -26.34
C ASP A 71 9.36 -23.49 -26.78
N GLU A 72 8.69 -23.90 -27.86
CA GLU A 72 7.57 -23.14 -28.42
C GLU A 72 6.40 -22.98 -27.44
N SER A 73 6.14 -24.00 -26.61
CA SER A 73 5.02 -24.01 -25.68
C SER A 73 5.25 -23.04 -24.52
N LEU A 74 6.47 -23.04 -23.96
CA LEU A 74 6.86 -22.13 -22.89
C LEU A 74 6.94 -20.69 -23.40
N ARG A 75 7.45 -20.47 -24.61
CA ARG A 75 7.48 -19.14 -25.22
C ARG A 75 6.08 -18.55 -25.38
N LYS A 76 5.14 -19.33 -25.95
CA LYS A 76 3.73 -18.89 -26.10
C LYS A 76 3.07 -18.62 -24.75
N TRP A 77 3.34 -19.46 -23.76
CA TRP A 77 2.81 -19.27 -22.41
C TRP A 77 3.35 -17.99 -21.74
N LYS A 78 4.65 -17.71 -21.87
CA LYS A 78 5.26 -16.47 -21.35
C LYS A 78 4.76 -15.22 -22.06
N GLU A 79 4.60 -15.28 -23.38
CA GLU A 79 4.01 -14.18 -24.15
C GLU A 79 2.59 -13.85 -23.64
N GLN A 80 1.79 -14.87 -23.27
CA GLN A 80 0.47 -14.66 -22.68
C GLN A 80 0.50 -14.02 -21.29
N LEU A 81 1.50 -14.37 -20.46
CA LEU A 81 1.63 -13.84 -19.10
C LEU A 81 2.22 -12.44 -19.04
N LEU A 82 3.31 -12.24 -19.78
CA LEU A 82 4.04 -10.98 -19.80
C LEU A 82 3.25 -9.94 -20.60
N GLY A 83 2.51 -10.35 -21.63
CA GLY A 83 1.85 -9.45 -22.56
C GLY A 83 2.87 -8.68 -23.39
N SER A 84 2.60 -7.41 -23.67
CA SER A 84 3.45 -6.53 -24.47
C SER A 84 4.62 -5.97 -23.65
N VAL A 85 5.47 -6.83 -23.09
CA VAL A 85 6.69 -6.37 -22.43
C VAL A 85 7.71 -5.95 -23.48
N ASP A 86 8.20 -4.72 -23.35
CA ASP A 86 9.27 -4.22 -24.19
C ASP A 86 10.60 -4.89 -23.81
N LEU A 87 10.95 -5.95 -24.55
CA LEU A 87 12.20 -6.70 -24.40
C LEU A 87 13.44 -5.82 -24.53
N SER A 88 13.35 -4.66 -25.19
CA SER A 88 14.47 -3.72 -25.29
C SER A 88 14.66 -2.87 -24.02
N ALA A 89 13.61 -2.72 -23.21
CA ALA A 89 13.63 -2.00 -21.93
C ALA A 89 13.96 -2.92 -20.74
N ILE A 90 13.93 -4.24 -20.92
CA ILE A 90 14.37 -5.21 -19.93
C ILE A 90 15.90 -5.28 -19.97
N GLY A 91 16.53 -4.64 -18.98
CA GLY A 91 17.97 -4.77 -18.78
C GLY A 91 18.39 -6.17 -18.31
N GLU A 92 19.67 -6.38 -18.10
CA GLU A 92 20.22 -7.60 -17.48
C GLU A 92 20.06 -7.61 -15.95
N SER A 93 19.36 -6.60 -15.40
CA SER A 93 19.13 -6.47 -13.97
C SER A 93 18.32 -7.65 -13.45
N LYS A 94 18.81 -8.27 -12.38
CA LYS A 94 18.05 -9.25 -11.59
C LYS A 94 17.06 -8.57 -10.66
N GLU A 95 17.21 -7.27 -10.44
CA GLU A 95 16.37 -6.51 -9.53
C GLU A 95 15.18 -5.87 -10.25
N ALA A 96 14.01 -6.00 -9.63
CA ALA A 96 12.83 -5.23 -10.00
C ALA A 96 12.93 -3.81 -9.44
N GLU A 97 12.31 -2.87 -10.15
CA GLU A 97 12.09 -1.50 -9.69
C GLU A 97 10.59 -1.21 -9.75
N VAL A 98 10.03 -0.76 -8.62
CA VAL A 98 8.64 -0.32 -8.56
C VAL A 98 8.60 1.15 -8.14
N LYS A 99 7.97 1.98 -8.97
CA LYS A 99 7.74 3.39 -8.68
C LYS A 99 6.27 3.61 -8.42
N ILE A 100 5.90 3.80 -7.16
CA ILE A 100 4.54 4.16 -6.76
C ILE A 100 4.31 5.64 -7.13
N LEU A 101 3.38 5.89 -8.05
CA LEU A 101 3.13 7.21 -8.63
C LEU A 101 2.08 8.02 -7.86
N SER A 102 0.97 7.38 -7.47
CA SER A 102 -0.10 8.07 -6.75
C SER A 102 -0.99 7.13 -5.94
N LEU A 103 -1.59 7.71 -4.91
CA LEU A 103 -2.74 7.17 -4.19
C LEU A 103 -3.97 7.99 -4.59
N THR A 104 -4.98 7.33 -5.14
CA THR A 104 -6.27 7.95 -5.46
C THR A 104 -7.33 7.45 -4.48
N ILE A 105 -8.09 8.37 -3.88
CA ILE A 105 -9.21 8.06 -3.01
C ILE A 105 -10.50 8.35 -3.75
N GLN A 106 -11.24 7.30 -4.07
CA GLN A 106 -12.53 7.39 -4.75
C GLN A 106 -13.65 7.31 -3.72
N CYS A 107 -14.55 8.30 -3.74
CA CYS A 107 -15.74 8.34 -2.89
C CYS A 107 -16.97 8.45 -3.79
N PRO A 108 -17.99 7.58 -3.65
CA PRO A 108 -19.18 7.63 -4.51
C PRO A 108 -19.84 9.02 -4.52
N GLY A 109 -20.11 9.55 -5.72
CA GLY A 109 -20.74 10.85 -5.91
C GLY A 109 -19.82 12.05 -5.67
N ARG A 110 -18.50 11.86 -5.66
CA ARG A 110 -17.49 12.92 -5.55
C ARG A 110 -16.40 12.78 -6.59
N GLN A 111 -15.69 13.87 -6.83
CA GLN A 111 -14.47 13.84 -7.62
C GLN A 111 -13.38 13.08 -6.87
N ASP A 112 -12.60 12.31 -7.61
CA ASP A 112 -11.47 11.55 -7.11
C ASP A 112 -10.41 12.48 -6.50
N LEU A 113 -9.92 12.12 -5.32
CA LEU A 113 -8.80 12.80 -4.69
C LEU A 113 -7.50 12.07 -5.06
N VAL A 114 -6.71 12.66 -5.95
CA VAL A 114 -5.45 12.10 -6.43
C VAL A 114 -4.28 12.71 -5.67
N LEU A 115 -3.50 11.87 -4.98
CA LEU A 115 -2.35 12.25 -4.16
C LEU A 115 -1.06 11.69 -4.77
N PRO A 116 -0.18 12.51 -5.37
CA PRO A 116 1.11 12.06 -5.90
C PRO A 116 2.03 11.50 -4.82
N LEU A 117 2.75 10.44 -5.14
CA LEU A 117 3.70 9.74 -4.26
C LEU A 117 5.15 9.83 -4.80
N PRO A 118 6.16 9.93 -3.92
CA PRO A 118 6.05 10.17 -2.48
C PRO A 118 5.50 11.58 -2.21
N PHE A 119 4.78 11.76 -1.10
CA PHE A 119 4.15 13.04 -0.78
C PHE A 119 5.18 14.16 -0.72
N THR A 120 5.03 15.18 -1.58
CA THR A 120 5.90 16.36 -1.54
C THR A 120 5.56 17.16 -0.29
N LYS A 121 6.58 17.49 0.51
CA LYS A 121 6.42 18.40 1.66
C LYS A 121 6.00 19.77 1.14
N THR A 122 4.70 20.05 1.12
CA THR A 122 4.21 21.38 0.78
C THR A 122 4.71 22.33 1.88
N SER A 123 5.46 23.37 1.49
CA SER A 123 6.09 24.28 2.43
C SER A 123 5.04 25.18 3.08
N LYS A 124 4.45 24.70 4.18
CA LYS A 124 4.05 25.43 5.39
C LYS A 124 3.10 24.54 6.17
N THR A 125 3.63 24.03 7.28
CA THR A 125 2.94 23.24 8.31
C THR A 125 2.87 21.76 7.98
N SER A 126 3.14 20.94 8.99
CA SER A 126 2.81 19.52 9.07
C SER A 126 1.27 19.32 9.01
N SER A 127 0.65 19.78 7.91
CA SER A 127 -0.79 19.90 7.73
C SER A 127 -1.34 18.62 7.13
N CYS A 128 -2.41 18.10 7.75
CA CYS A 128 -3.33 17.11 7.23
C CYS A 128 -3.34 17.04 5.69
N LEU A 129 -2.98 15.87 5.13
CA LEU A 129 -2.87 15.63 3.70
C LEU A 129 -4.24 15.67 3.01
N PHE A 130 -5.27 15.16 3.69
CA PHE A 130 -6.65 15.19 3.22
C PHE A 130 -7.64 14.96 4.38
N ALA A 131 -8.90 15.32 4.15
CA ALA A 131 -9.98 15.04 5.09
C ALA A 131 -11.12 14.26 4.42
N LEU A 132 -11.64 13.25 5.11
CA LEU A 132 -12.79 12.46 4.71
C LEU A 132 -13.97 12.71 5.64
N LYS A 133 -15.18 12.58 5.11
CA LYS A 133 -16.39 12.58 5.96
C LYS A 133 -16.52 11.22 6.63
N GLU A 134 -16.94 11.21 7.90
CA GLU A 134 -17.28 10.01 8.64
C GLU A 134 -18.40 9.19 7.97
N GLY A 135 -18.39 7.86 8.17
CA GLY A 135 -19.41 6.95 7.63
C GLY A 135 -19.50 6.94 6.11
N SER A 136 -18.46 7.38 5.41
CA SER A 136 -18.42 7.48 3.95
C SER A 136 -17.68 6.29 3.36
N ARG A 137 -18.24 5.73 2.29
CA ARG A 137 -17.60 4.65 1.55
C ARG A 137 -16.49 5.20 0.67
N TYR A 138 -15.37 4.50 0.62
CA TYR A 138 -14.23 4.86 -0.21
C TYR A 138 -13.52 3.64 -0.78
N ARG A 139 -12.78 3.84 -1.87
CA ARG A 139 -11.81 2.90 -2.42
C ARG A 139 -10.48 3.58 -2.60
N LEU A 140 -9.41 2.84 -2.36
CA LEU A 140 -8.05 3.30 -2.63
C LEU A 140 -7.58 2.69 -3.93
N LEU A 141 -7.05 3.51 -4.83
CA LEU A 141 -6.43 3.07 -6.07
C LEU A 141 -4.96 3.47 -6.04
N PHE A 142 -4.07 2.50 -6.24
CA PHE A 142 -2.64 2.75 -6.36
C PHE A 142 -2.23 2.72 -7.82
N SER A 143 -1.58 3.78 -8.28
CA SER A 143 -0.94 3.82 -9.59
C SER A 143 0.56 3.62 -9.43
N PHE A 144 1.14 2.68 -10.17
CA PHE A 144 2.58 2.41 -10.10
C PHE A 144 3.14 1.84 -11.40
N VAL A 145 4.43 2.02 -11.63
CA VAL A 145 5.16 1.49 -12.78
C VAL A 145 6.19 0.48 -12.29
N VAL A 146 6.35 -0.61 -13.05
CA VAL A 146 7.34 -1.65 -12.80
C VAL A 146 8.37 -1.64 -13.93
N ALA A 147 9.65 -1.69 -13.58
CA ALA A 147 10.77 -1.68 -14.51
C ALA A 147 11.87 -2.67 -14.08
N GLY A 148 12.81 -2.94 -14.99
CA GLY A 148 13.96 -3.82 -14.75
C GLY A 148 13.60 -5.30 -14.83
N ASN A 149 12.86 -5.82 -13.85
CA ASN A 149 12.49 -7.24 -13.75
C ASN A 149 11.03 -7.40 -13.28
N ILE A 150 10.54 -8.64 -13.24
CA ILE A 150 9.25 -8.98 -12.62
C ILE A 150 9.36 -8.70 -11.11
N VAL A 151 8.35 -8.02 -10.54
CA VAL A 151 8.20 -7.94 -9.09
C VAL A 151 7.26 -9.04 -8.62
N SER A 152 7.78 -9.95 -7.80
CA SER A 152 7.03 -11.09 -7.26
C SER A 152 6.49 -10.79 -5.87
N GLY A 153 5.19 -11.00 -5.68
CA GLY A 153 4.55 -10.86 -4.38
C GLY A 153 4.62 -9.46 -3.77
N LEU A 154 4.35 -8.43 -4.58
CA LEU A 154 4.24 -7.06 -4.10
C LEU A 154 3.14 -6.97 -3.04
N LYS A 155 3.49 -6.54 -1.84
CA LYS A 155 2.63 -6.40 -0.66
C LYS A 155 2.48 -4.94 -0.28
N TYR A 156 1.24 -4.56 0.00
CA TYR A 156 0.89 -3.30 0.63
C TYR A 156 0.67 -3.53 2.13
N THR A 157 1.26 -2.69 2.96
CA THR A 157 0.97 -2.63 4.40
C THR A 157 0.55 -1.22 4.77
N ASN A 158 -0.51 -1.08 5.54
CA ASN A 158 -0.99 0.18 6.07
C ASN A 158 -1.28 0.06 7.55
N THR A 159 -0.72 0.97 8.31
CA THR A 159 -0.96 1.08 9.74
C THR A 159 -1.53 2.45 10.02
N VAL A 160 -2.59 2.52 10.81
CA VAL A 160 -3.30 3.77 11.13
C VAL A 160 -3.33 3.94 12.64
N TRP A 161 -3.04 5.16 13.08
CA TRP A 161 -3.05 5.57 14.47
C TRP A 161 -3.98 6.75 14.67
N LYS A 162 -4.59 6.80 15.85
CA LYS A 162 -5.36 7.92 16.35
C LYS A 162 -4.85 8.29 17.73
N THR A 163 -4.41 9.53 17.91
CA THR A 163 -3.90 10.02 19.21
C THR A 163 -2.75 9.15 19.75
N GLY A 164 -1.87 8.64 18.87
CA GLY A 164 -0.75 7.79 19.27
C GLY A 164 -1.13 6.37 19.70
N VAL A 165 -2.34 5.91 19.35
CA VAL A 165 -2.77 4.52 19.54
C VAL A 165 -3.07 3.91 18.18
N ARG A 166 -2.52 2.73 17.90
CA ARG A 166 -2.82 1.98 16.67
C ARG A 166 -4.28 1.54 16.66
N VAL A 167 -5.03 1.97 15.65
CA VAL A 167 -6.47 1.69 15.50
C VAL A 167 -6.78 0.78 14.33
N ASP A 168 -5.89 0.68 13.34
CA ASP A 168 -6.03 -0.23 12.21
C ASP A 168 -4.65 -0.72 11.73
N TYR A 169 -4.63 -1.98 11.30
CA TYR A 169 -3.49 -2.59 10.62
C TYR A 169 -4.03 -3.49 9.51
N SER A 170 -3.58 -3.22 8.28
CA SER A 170 -3.95 -4.00 7.10
C SER A 170 -2.72 -4.36 6.29
N LYS A 171 -2.68 -5.63 5.87
CA LYS A 171 -1.65 -6.15 4.97
C LYS A 171 -2.32 -6.89 3.82
N LYS A 172 -1.98 -6.52 2.60
CA LYS A 172 -2.56 -7.09 1.38
C LYS A 172 -1.49 -7.49 0.37
N MET A 173 -1.56 -8.73 -0.10
CA MET A 173 -0.81 -9.19 -1.26
C MET A 173 -1.47 -8.63 -2.53
N LEU A 174 -0.77 -7.74 -3.23
CA LEU A 174 -1.24 -7.15 -4.49
C LEU A 174 -1.03 -8.12 -5.66
N GLY A 175 0.09 -8.85 -5.65
CA GLY A 175 0.40 -9.90 -6.62
C GLY A 175 1.75 -9.72 -7.29
N THR A 176 1.89 -10.33 -8.46
CA THR A 176 3.11 -10.29 -9.28
C THR A 176 2.87 -9.41 -10.51
N PHE A 177 3.83 -8.55 -10.83
CA PHE A 177 3.69 -7.57 -11.91
C PHE A 177 4.92 -7.62 -12.83
N SER A 178 4.69 -7.63 -14.15
CA SER A 178 5.73 -7.58 -15.16
C SER A 178 6.20 -6.14 -15.39
N PRO A 179 7.40 -5.93 -15.94
CA PRO A 179 7.84 -4.58 -16.31
C PRO A 179 7.04 -4.08 -17.52
N GLN A 180 6.51 -2.86 -17.45
CA GLN A 180 5.80 -2.20 -18.56
C GLN A 180 5.85 -0.67 -18.43
N LYS A 181 5.69 0.05 -19.55
CA LYS A 181 5.73 1.53 -19.57
C LYS A 181 4.46 2.13 -19.00
N GLU A 182 3.32 1.53 -19.31
CA GLU A 182 2.01 1.95 -18.85
C GLU A 182 1.84 1.66 -17.34
N PRO A 183 1.39 2.62 -16.53
CA PRO A 183 1.16 2.38 -15.11
C PRO A 183 0.10 1.31 -14.86
N TYR A 184 0.39 0.39 -13.94
CA TYR A 184 -0.65 -0.42 -13.32
C TYR A 184 -1.55 0.45 -12.45
N VAL A 185 -2.83 0.07 -12.39
CA VAL A 185 -3.80 0.62 -11.44
C VAL A 185 -4.36 -0.54 -10.63
N TYR A 186 -4.06 -0.56 -9.33
CA TYR A 186 -4.59 -1.57 -8.41
C TYR A 186 -5.70 -0.95 -7.56
N GLU A 187 -6.91 -1.50 -7.66
CA GLU A 187 -8.07 -1.09 -6.88
C GLU A 187 -8.19 -1.94 -5.60
N MET A 188 -8.21 -1.28 -4.45
CA MET A 188 -8.45 -1.91 -3.16
C MET A 188 -9.95 -2.16 -2.93
N GLU A 189 -10.25 -3.03 -1.97
CA GLU A 189 -11.63 -3.26 -1.54
C GLU A 189 -12.28 -1.97 -1.02
N GLU A 190 -13.60 -1.86 -1.20
CA GLU A 190 -14.37 -0.76 -0.65
C GLU A 190 -14.42 -0.84 0.88
N GLU A 191 -14.11 0.28 1.51
CA GLU A 191 -14.11 0.46 2.96
C GLU A 191 -15.02 1.61 3.36
N THR A 192 -15.29 1.74 4.65
CA THR A 192 -16.13 2.82 5.20
C THR A 192 -15.39 3.51 6.33
N THR A 193 -15.29 4.83 6.27
CA THR A 193 -14.66 5.61 7.34
C THR A 193 -15.43 5.42 8.66
N PRO A 194 -14.74 5.34 9.82
CA PRO A 194 -15.41 5.24 11.10
C PRO A 194 -16.30 6.46 11.36
N SER A 195 -17.30 6.29 12.23
CA SER A 195 -18.29 7.33 12.52
C SER A 195 -18.56 7.50 14.01
N GLY A 196 -19.07 8.69 14.36
CA GLY A 196 -19.36 9.07 15.73
C GLY A 196 -18.37 10.09 16.27
N MET A 197 -18.73 10.72 17.39
CA MET A 197 -17.94 11.81 17.96
C MET A 197 -16.50 11.41 18.27
N PHE A 198 -16.28 10.17 18.71
CA PHE A 198 -14.95 9.63 19.03
C PHE A 198 -14.14 9.19 17.81
N ALA A 199 -14.78 8.97 16.64
CA ALA A 199 -14.08 8.64 15.40
C ALA A 199 -13.57 9.87 14.65
N ARG A 200 -14.13 11.05 14.93
CA ARG A 200 -13.69 12.29 14.29
C ARG A 200 -12.34 12.74 14.85
N GLY A 201 -11.59 13.48 14.03
CA GLY A 201 -10.30 14.06 14.40
C GLY A 201 -9.16 13.62 13.49
N SER A 202 -7.94 13.86 13.93
CA SER A 202 -6.71 13.62 13.18
C SER A 202 -6.19 12.20 13.39
N TYR A 203 -5.70 11.62 12.29
CA TYR A 203 -5.08 10.31 12.21
C TYR A 203 -3.70 10.46 11.58
N SER A 204 -2.79 9.56 11.96
CA SER A 204 -1.55 9.33 11.23
C SER A 204 -1.61 7.95 10.59
N ALA A 205 -1.06 7.81 9.41
CA ALA A 205 -0.92 6.54 8.72
C ALA A 205 0.50 6.36 8.21
N ARG A 206 0.93 5.10 8.11
CA ARG A 206 2.19 4.69 7.49
C ARG A 206 1.85 3.62 6.46
N THR A 207 2.23 3.88 5.23
CA THR A 207 2.03 2.98 4.09
C THR A 207 3.38 2.47 3.60
N LYS A 208 3.47 1.16 3.38
CA LYS A 208 4.68 0.49 2.93
C LYS A 208 4.39 -0.47 1.77
N PHE A 209 5.28 -0.50 0.77
CA PHE A 209 5.27 -1.45 -0.34
C PHE A 209 6.55 -2.27 -0.34
N VAL A 210 6.42 -3.59 -0.23
CA VAL A 210 7.54 -4.55 -0.14
C VAL A 210 7.22 -5.80 -0.96
N ASP A 211 8.19 -6.41 -1.63
CA ASP A 211 8.00 -7.68 -2.34
C ASP A 211 8.37 -8.93 -1.51
N ASP A 212 8.36 -10.09 -2.14
CA ASP A 212 8.78 -11.36 -1.52
C ASP A 212 10.29 -11.41 -1.25
N ASP A 213 11.11 -10.71 -2.04
CA ASP A 213 12.57 -10.58 -1.84
C ASP A 213 12.94 -9.62 -0.70
N GLY A 214 11.94 -8.94 -0.11
CA GLY A 214 12.13 -7.99 0.99
C GLY A 214 12.56 -6.60 0.55
N LYS A 215 12.59 -6.31 -0.75
CA LYS A 215 12.91 -4.99 -1.29
C LYS A 215 11.75 -4.03 -1.00
N CYS A 216 12.07 -2.93 -0.32
CA CYS A 216 11.11 -1.89 0.01
C CYS A 216 11.10 -0.80 -1.07
N TYR A 217 9.94 -0.58 -1.70
CA TYR A 217 9.78 0.37 -2.80
C TYR A 217 9.21 1.72 -2.37
N LEU A 218 8.43 1.73 -1.29
CA LEU A 218 7.87 2.93 -0.69
C LEU A 218 7.66 2.69 0.80
N ASP A 219 8.04 3.65 1.63
CA ASP A 219 7.73 3.71 3.06
C ASP A 219 7.49 5.18 3.42
N VAL A 220 6.22 5.55 3.59
CA VAL A 220 5.83 6.95 3.82
C VAL A 220 4.78 7.05 4.91
N SER A 221 4.91 8.10 5.71
CA SER A 221 3.90 8.47 6.71
C SER A 221 3.19 9.76 6.33
N TYR A 222 1.90 9.82 6.60
CA TYR A 222 1.05 10.98 6.33
C TYR A 222 -0.01 11.15 7.42
N HIS A 223 -0.62 12.32 7.48
CA HIS A 223 -1.70 12.63 8.40
C HIS A 223 -2.97 12.91 7.61
N PHE A 224 -4.12 12.51 8.13
CA PHE A 224 -5.42 12.80 7.53
C PHE A 224 -6.47 13.05 8.61
N GLU A 225 -7.63 13.55 8.24
CA GLU A 225 -8.72 13.83 9.18
C GLU A 225 -10.02 13.13 8.80
N ILE A 226 -10.78 12.77 9.83
CA ILE A 226 -12.18 12.35 9.69
C ILE A 226 -13.07 13.41 10.31
N GLN A 227 -13.99 13.95 9.50
CA GLN A 227 -14.85 15.07 9.86
C GLN A 227 -16.33 14.71 9.74
N LYS A 228 -17.20 15.45 10.44
CA LYS A 228 -18.66 15.24 10.38
C LYS A 228 -19.25 15.55 8.99
N LYS A 229 -18.69 16.55 8.32
CA LYS A 229 -19.05 16.98 6.98
C LYS A 229 -17.82 16.87 6.10
N TRP A 230 -18.04 16.80 4.80
CA TRP A 230 -16.95 16.89 3.87
C TRP A 230 -16.28 18.27 3.93
N PRO A 231 -14.95 18.35 3.70
CA PRO A 231 -14.29 19.63 3.51
C PRO A 231 -14.90 20.36 2.31
N THR A 232 -15.19 21.64 2.50
CA THR A 232 -15.69 22.51 1.44
C THR A 232 -14.54 22.75 0.47
N THR A 233 -14.66 22.31 -0.78
CA THR A 233 -13.76 22.78 -1.84
C THR A 233 -13.95 24.28 -1.97
N PRO A 234 -12.89 25.11 -1.91
CA PRO A 234 -13.04 26.53 -2.17
C PRO A 234 -13.58 26.67 -3.60
N SER A 235 -14.78 27.23 -3.73
CA SER A 235 -15.37 27.57 -5.01
C SER A 235 -14.38 28.49 -5.73
N THR A 236 -13.77 27.99 -6.81
CA THR A 236 -13.02 28.86 -7.71
C THR A 236 -14.06 29.72 -8.41
N SER A 237 -14.33 30.90 -7.86
CA SER A 237 -15.12 31.93 -8.54
C SER A 237 -14.38 32.29 -9.82
N SER A 238 -14.97 31.92 -10.95
CA SER A 238 -14.64 32.48 -12.27
C SER A 238 -15.29 33.86 -12.41
#